data_AF-A0A5Z7XB51-F1
#
_entry.id   AF-A0A5Z7XB51-F1
#
_cell.length_a   1.000
_cell.length_b   1.000
_cell.length_c   1.000
_cell.angle_alpha   90.00
_cell.angle_beta   90.00
_cell.angle_gamma   90.00
#
_symmetry.space_group_name_H-M   'P 1'
#
loop_
_entity.id
_entity.type
_entity.pdbx_description
1 polymer ?
#
loop_
_entity_poly.entity_id
_entity_poly.type
_entity_poly.pdbx_seq_one_letter_code
_entity_poly.pdbx_strand_id
1 'polypeptide(L)' 'MNSVLIGFVLLFSPCGKDACEWVPVTERIYPTRHGCQQVADELKKRRPHYEFSCGEVYRGEED' A
#
# COMPACT_ATOMS: atom_id res chain seq x y z
N MET A 1 -9.88 -12.63 -17.76
CA MET A 1 -9.16 -12.06 -16.60
C MET A 1 -10.14 -11.32 -15.71
N ASN A 2 -10.91 -12.07 -14.92
CA ASN A 2 -11.61 -11.51 -13.78
C ASN A 2 -10.58 -11.32 -12.67
N SER A 3 -10.66 -10.18 -11.98
CA SER A 3 -9.79 -9.89 -10.84
C SER A 3 -10.64 -9.50 -9.64
N VAL A 4 -10.39 -10.15 -8.51
CA VAL A 4 -11.14 -9.93 -7.27
C VAL A 4 -10.31 -9.05 -6.34
N LEU A 5 -10.87 -7.93 -5.89
CA LEU A 5 -10.24 -7.09 -4.86
C LEU A 5 -10.17 -7.90 -3.55
N ILE A 6 -8.96 -8.16 -3.06
CA ILE A 6 -8.73 -8.92 -1.83
C ILE A 6 -8.27 -8.06 -0.65
N GLY A 7 -7.97 -6.77 -0.89
CA GLY A 7 -7.67 -5.82 0.17
C GLY A 7 -6.71 -4.72 -0.29
N PHE A 8 -5.94 -4.19 0.67
CA PHE A 8 -5.06 -3.04 0.47
C PHE A 8 -3.67 -3.33 1.05
N VAL A 9 -2.62 -2.91 0.37
CA VAL A 9 -1.23 -3.04 0.85
C VAL A 9 -0.67 -1.66 1.19
N LEU A 10 0.13 -1.61 2.26
CA LEU A 10 0.87 -0.42 2.62
C LEU A 10 2.12 -0.31 1.75
N LEU A 11 2.24 0.80 1.03
CA LEU A 11 3.32 1.11 0.13
C LEU A 11 4.15 2.27 0.67
N PHE A 12 5.44 2.28 0.36
CA PHE A 12 6.28 3.48 0.54
C PHE A 12 6.99 3.83 -0.78
N SER A 13 7.23 5.12 -0.97
CA SER A 13 8.09 5.58 -2.06
C SER A 13 9.50 5.83 -1.54
N PRO A 14 10.52 5.10 -2.02
CA PRO A 14 11.91 5.31 -1.61
C PRO A 14 12.49 6.61 -2.14
N CYS A 15 11.93 7.16 -3.22
CA CYS A 15 12.48 8.33 -3.93
C CYS A 15 11.56 9.56 -3.87
N GLY A 16 10.43 9.49 -3.17
CA GLY A 16 9.40 10.55 -3.15
C GLY A 16 8.33 10.38 -4.25
N LYS A 17 7.36 11.30 -4.28
CA LYS A 17 6.10 11.13 -5.04
C LYS A 17 6.26 10.82 -6.53
N ASP A 18 7.31 11.30 -7.18
CA ASP A 18 7.40 11.35 -8.65
C ASP A 18 8.66 10.69 -9.23
N ALA A 19 9.43 9.95 -8.42
CA ALA A 19 10.78 9.52 -8.83
C ALA A 19 11.01 8.00 -8.92
N CYS A 20 10.20 7.16 -8.25
CA CYS A 20 10.39 5.69 -8.25
C CYS A 20 9.08 4.92 -8.07
N GLU A 21 9.12 3.62 -8.36
CA GLU A 21 8.02 2.69 -8.07
C GLU A 21 7.74 2.62 -6.57
N TRP A 22 6.45 2.58 -6.25
CA TRP A 22 5.98 2.32 -4.89
C TRP A 22 6.20 0.86 -4.54
N VAL A 23 6.85 0.61 -3.41
CA VAL A 23 7.17 -0.75 -2.98
C VAL A 23 6.40 -1.12 -1.71
N PRO A 24 5.99 -2.39 -1.54
CA PRO A 24 5.36 -2.85 -0.31
C PRO A 24 6.28 -2.65 0.89
N VAL A 25 5.75 -2.08 1.97
CA VAL A 25 6.46 -2.01 3.26
C VAL A 25 6.54 -3.41 3.88
N THR A 26 5.49 -4.21 3.70
CA THR A 26 5.35 -5.59 4.19
C THR A 26 4.43 -6.36 3.25
N GLU A 27 4.41 -7.69 3.35
CA GLU A 27 3.45 -8.57 2.64
C GLU A 27 2.03 -8.55 3.24
N ARG A 28 1.77 -7.72 4.26
CA ARG A 28 0.47 -7.65 4.92
C ARG A 28 -0.59 -7.00 4.03
N ILE A 29 -1.70 -7.71 3.86
CA ILE A 29 -2.91 -7.19 3.22
C ILE A 29 -3.90 -6.75 4.32
N TYR A 30 -4.28 -5.48 4.26
CA TYR A 30 -5.32 -4.89 5.09
C TYR A 30 -6.68 -5.12 4.45
N PRO A 31 -7.70 -5.60 5.21
CA PRO A 31 -9.04 -5.84 4.65
C PRO A 31 -9.73 -4.57 4.15
N THR A 32 -9.38 -3.40 4.69
CA THR A 32 -10.00 -2.11 4.34
C THR A 32 -8.95 -1.03 4.09
N ARG A 33 -9.28 -0.10 3.18
CA ARG A 33 -8.45 1.08 2.89
C ARG A 33 -8.20 1.91 4.15
N HIS A 34 -9.23 2.07 4.98
CA HIS A 34 -9.14 2.82 6.23
C HIS A 34 -8.12 2.21 7.20
N GLY A 35 -8.14 0.89 7.37
CA GLY A 35 -7.19 0.20 8.24
C GLY A 35 -5.74 0.34 7.75
N CYS A 36 -5.51 0.29 6.43
CA CYS A 36 -4.20 0.57 5.86
C CYS A 36 -3.79 2.04 6.10
N GLN A 37 -4.69 2.99 5.88
CA GLN A 37 -4.39 4.42 5.99
C GLN A 37 -4.04 4.82 7.43
N GLN A 38 -4.71 4.25 8.43
CA GLN A 38 -4.37 4.47 9.84
C GLN A 38 -2.90 4.12 10.13
N VAL A 39 -2.39 3.03 9.57
CA VAL A 39 -0.99 2.63 9.73
C VAL A 39 -0.05 3.57 8.96
N ALA A 40 -0.42 3.96 7.74
CA ALA A 40 0.34 4.92 6.94
C ALA A 40 0.50 6.27 7.68
N ASP A 41 -0.56 6.76 8.31
CA ASP A 41 -0.56 8.03 9.05
C ASP A 41 0.35 7.94 10.30
N GLU A 42 0.29 6.83 11.03
CA GLU A 42 1.19 6.59 12.16
C GLU A 42 2.66 6.49 11.74
N LEU A 43 2.94 5.88 10.59
CA LEU A 43 4.29 5.82 10.04
C LEU A 43 4.78 7.20 9.58
N LYS A 44 3.91 7.99 8.94
CA LYS A 44 4.26 9.36 8.52
C LYS A 44 4.64 10.24 9.70
N LYS A 45 3.96 10.11 10.84
CA LYS A 45 4.35 10.80 12.10
C LYS A 45 5.74 10.39 12.58
N ARG A 46 6.08 9.10 12.52
CA ARG A 46 7.36 8.54 13.01
C ARG A 46 8.51 8.73 12.02
N ARG A 47 8.21 8.79 10.73
CA ARG A 47 9.14 8.79 9.60
C ARG A 47 8.73 9.85 8.58
N PRO A 48 8.78 11.15 8.94
CA PRO A 48 8.24 12.24 8.10
C PRO A 48 8.97 12.44 6.76
N HIS A 49 10.17 11.88 6.61
CA HIS A 49 10.94 11.93 5.36
C HIS A 49 10.54 10.87 4.34
N TYR A 50 9.69 9.92 4.74
CA TYR A 50 9.17 8.88 3.86
C TYR A 50 7.72 9.18 3.50
N GLU A 51 7.35 8.91 2.25
CA GLU A 51 5.97 8.97 1.81
C GLU A 51 5.36 7.57 1.82
N PHE A 52 4.17 7.47 2.39
CA PHE A 52 3.41 6.23 2.53
C PHE A 52 2.06 6.37 1.84
N SER A 53 1.58 5.28 1.24
CA SER A 53 0.26 5.22 0.61
C SER A 53 -0.34 3.82 0.71
N CYS A 54 -1.61 3.68 0.35
CA CYS A 54 -2.31 2.40 0.34
C CYS A 54 -2.76 2.08 -1.08
N GLY A 55 -2.31 0.95 -1.61
CA GLY A 55 -2.67 0.44 -2.92
C GLY A 55 -3.67 -0.72 -2.82
N GLU A 56 -4.52 -0.88 -3.82
CA GLU A 56 -5.43 -2.01 -3.95
C GLU A 56 -4.67 -3.28 -4.36
N VAL A 57 -5.08 -4.42 -3.81
CA VAL A 57 -4.53 -5.73 -4.15
C VAL A 57 -5.63 -6.58 -4.76
N TYR A 58 -5.39 -7.05 -5.97
CA TYR A 58 -6.30 -7.92 -6.69
C TYR A 58 -5.72 -9.33 -6.79
N ARG A 59 -6.55 -10.34 -6.60
CA ARG A 59 -6.24 -11.71 -6.99
C ARG A 59 -6.71 -11.92 -8.42
N GLY A 60 -5.81 -12.25 -9.33
CA GLY A 60 -6.18 -12.71 -10.67
C GLY A 60 -6.80 -14.10 -10.58
N GLU A 61 -7.90 -14.31 -11.28
CA GLU A 61 -8.38 -15.66 -11.58
C GLU A 61 -7.62 -16.14 -12.82
N GLU A 62 -6.79 -17.17 -12.66
CA GLU A 62 -6.25 -17.95 -13.78
C GLU A 62 -7.39 -18.83 -14.30
N ASP A 63 -7.80 -18.63 -15.55
CA ASP A 63 -8.73 -19.53 -16.25
C ASP A 63 -8.04 -20.86 -16.60
#